data_AF-A0A968AN35-F1
#
_entry.id   AF-A0A968AN35-F1
#
_cell.length_a   1.000
_cell.length_b   1.000
_cell.length_c   1.000
_cell.angle_alpha   90.00
_cell.angle_beta   90.00
_cell.angle_gamma   90.00
#
_symmetry.space_group_name_H-M   'P 1'
#
loop_
_entity.id
_entity.type
_entity.pdbx_description
1 polymer ?
#
loop_
_entity_poly.entity_id
_entity_poly.type
_entity_poly.pdbx_seq_one_letter_code
_entity_poly.pdbx_strand_id
1 'polypeptide(L)' 'YILIAIIIGIVYGISDEYHQSFVPGRFADVVDALADTLGIIIGVLLFRFVPFFYRN' A
#
# COMPACT_ATOMS: atom_id res chain seq x y z
N TYR A 1 1.42 -6.53 -14.72
CA TYR A 1 0.48 -5.91 -13.76
C TYR A 1 1.09 -5.74 -12.36
N ILE A 2 1.97 -6.62 -11.88
CA ILE A 2 2.63 -6.50 -10.55
C ILE A 2 3.31 -5.14 -10.32
N LEU A 3 4.19 -4.71 -11.21
CA LEU A 3 4.89 -3.42 -11.06
C LEU A 3 3.92 -2.23 -11.08
N ILE A 4 2.90 -2.29 -11.94
CA ILE A 4 1.86 -1.26 -12.03
C ILE A 4 1.06 -1.19 -10.72
N ALA A 5 0.70 -2.33 -10.13
CA ALA A 5 0.00 -2.39 -8.85
C ALA A 5 0.84 -1.78 -7.71
N ILE A 6 2.15 -2.06 -7.69
CA ILE A 6 3.07 -1.48 -6.70
C ILE A 6 3.15 0.04 -6.87
N ILE A 7 3.38 0.52 -8.10
CA ILE A 7 3.49 1.96 -8.37
C ILE A 7 2.19 2.70 -8.01
N ILE A 8 1.04 2.18 -8.43
CA ILE A 8 -0.26 2.78 -8.11
C ILE A 8 -0.49 2.77 -6.60
N GLY A 9 -0.20 1.67 -5.91
CA GLY A 9 -0.33 1.58 -4.47
C GLY A 9 0.53 2.62 -3.74
N ILE A 10 1.79 2.77 -4.13
CA ILE A 10 2.70 3.74 -3.49
C ILE A 10 2.19 5.17 -3.72
N VAL A 11 1.78 5.51 -4.94
CA VAL A 11 1.20 6.83 -5.24
C VAL A 11 -0.06 7.06 -4.41
N TYR A 12 -0.89 6.04 -4.23
CA TYR A 12 -2.08 6.12 -3.39
C TYR A 12 -1.75 6.31 -1.90
N GLY A 13 -0.82 5.56 -1.33
CA GLY A 13 -0.40 5.72 0.08
C GLY A 13 0.21 7.09 0.35
N ILE A 14 1.05 7.61 -0.56
CA ILE A 14 1.56 8.99 -0.47
C ILE A 14 0.42 10.01 -0.55
N SER A 15 -0.58 9.76 -1.40
CA SER A 15 -1.75 10.62 -1.51
C SER A 15 -2.62 10.56 -0.25
N ASP A 16 -2.67 9.41 0.44
CA ASP A 16 -3.38 9.26 1.71
C ASP A 16 -2.72 10.11 2.80
N GLU A 17 -1.39 10.04 2.95
CA GLU A 17 -0.65 10.89 3.89
C GLU A 17 -0.81 12.38 3.57
N TYR A 18 -0.77 12.76 2.29
CA TYR A 18 -1.08 14.13 1.89
C TYR A 18 -2.52 14.51 2.25
N HIS A 19 -3.50 13.63 2.04
CA HIS A 19 -4.89 13.86 2.40
C HIS A 19 -5.07 13.98 3.93
N GLN A 20 -4.36 13.18 4.72
CA GLN A 20 -4.37 13.24 6.18
C GLN A 20 -3.93 14.61 6.71
N SER A 21 -3.06 15.34 5.99
CA SER A 21 -2.68 16.71 6.36
C SER A 21 -3.85 17.71 6.37
N PHE A 22 -4.97 17.39 5.72
CA PHE A 22 -6.19 18.21 5.73
C PHE A 22 -7.22 17.75 6.77
N VAL A 23 -6.99 16.61 7.43
CA VAL A 23 -7.90 16.04 8.43
C VAL A 23 -7.50 16.57 9.82
N PRO A 24 -8.37 17.32 10.52
CA PRO A 24 -8.05 17.83 11.84
C PRO A 24 -7.67 16.71 12.82
N GLY A 25 -6.53 16.88 13.52
CA GLY A 25 -6.02 15.88 14.47
C GLY A 25 -5.24 14.73 13.83
N ARG A 26 -5.02 14.76 12.53
CA ARG A 26 -4.09 13.88 11.80
C ARG A 26 -2.94 14.69 11.22
N PHE A 27 -1.82 14.02 10.98
CA PHE A 27 -0.63 14.60 10.38
C PHE A 27 -0.10 13.62 9.33
N ALA A 28 0.40 14.16 8.23
CA ALA A 28 1.15 13.36 7.27
C ALA A 28 2.41 12.81 7.97
N ASP A 29 2.61 11.50 7.94
CA ASP A 29 3.77 10.83 8.52
C ASP A 29 4.52 10.03 7.44
N VAL A 30 5.82 10.32 7.33
CA VAL A 30 6.72 9.60 6.41
C VAL A 30 6.84 8.12 6.82
N VAL A 31 6.75 7.82 8.12
CA VAL A 31 6.78 6.45 8.62
C VAL A 31 5.55 5.66 8.15
N ASP A 32 4.38 6.30 8.11
CA ASP A 32 3.15 5.67 7.64
C ASP A 32 3.20 5.45 6.11
N ALA A 33 3.69 6.42 5.32
CA ALA A 33 3.94 6.22 3.88
C ALA A 33 4.92 5.06 3.59
N LEU A 34 5.94 4.88 4.43
CA LEU A 34 6.88 3.76 4.32
C LEU A 34 6.21 2.44 4.70
N ALA A 35 5.39 2.43 5.76
CA ALA A 35 4.63 1.27 6.18
C ALA A 35 3.65 0.82 5.08
N ASP A 36 2.94 1.76 4.45
CA ASP A 36 2.08 1.49 3.29
C ASP A 36 2.85 0.87 2.14
N THR A 37 4.00 1.46 1.78
CA THR A 37 4.86 0.95 0.71
C THR A 37 5.30 -0.50 0.98
N LEU A 38 5.72 -0.80 2.21
CA LEU A 38 6.10 -2.16 2.61
C LEU A 38 4.89 -3.10 2.58
N GLY A 39 3.73 -2.66 3.07
CA GLY A 39 2.48 -3.42 3.05
C GLY A 39 2.05 -3.78 1.63
N ILE A 40 2.15 -2.85 0.68
CA ILE A 40 1.85 -3.07 -0.74
C ILE A 40 2.80 -4.13 -1.33
N ILE A 41 4.11 -3.99 -1.10
CA ILE A 41 5.10 -4.96 -1.62
C ILE A 41 4.82 -6.35 -1.05
N ILE A 42 4.61 -6.45 0.27
CA ILE A 42 4.32 -7.72 0.94
C ILE A 42 3.01 -8.32 0.41
N GLY A 43 1.93 -7.52 0.31
CA GLY A 43 0.64 -7.97 -0.19
C GLY A 43 0.71 -8.50 -1.62
N VAL A 44 1.48 -7.84 -2.49
CA VAL A 44 1.69 -8.28 -3.88
C VAL A 44 2.52 -9.57 -3.94
N LEU A 45 3.55 -9.71 -3.10
CA LEU A 45 4.32 -10.95 -2.99
C LEU A 45 3.45 -12.09 -2.47
N LEU A 46 2.64 -11.87 -1.43
CA LEU A 46 1.71 -12.86 -0.91
C LEU A 46 0.70 -13.27 -1.98
N PHE A 47 0.10 -12.32 -2.70
CA PHE A 47 -0.80 -12.63 -3.82
C PHE A 47 -0.12 -13.50 -4.90
N ARG A 48 1.17 -13.30 -5.15
CA ARG A 48 1.91 -14.05 -6.17
C ARG A 48 2.31 -15.46 -5.71
N PHE A 49 2.71 -15.61 -4.45
CA PHE A 49 3.37 -16.82 -3.95
C PHE A 49 2.52 -17.66 -3.02
N VAL A 50 1.49 -17.11 -2.40
CA VAL A 50 0.51 -17.90 -1.66
C VAL A 50 -0.36 -18.59 -2.71
N PRO A 51 -0.34 -19.93 -2.80
CA PRO A 51 -1.28 -20.64 -3.64
C PRO A 51 -2.66 -20.27 -3.11
N PHE A 52 -3.43 -19.53 -3.88
CA PHE A 52 -4.83 -19.34 -3.59
C PHE A 52 -5.44 -20.73 -3.76
N PHE A 53 -5.64 -21.44 -2.64
CA PHE A 53 -6.36 -22.71 -2.58
C PHE A 53 -7.83 -22.46 -2.90
N TYR A 54 -8.12 -21.96 -4.10
CA TYR A 54 -9.45 -21.99 -4.66
C TYR A 54 -9.68 -23.40 -5.17
N ARG A 55 -10.00 -24.25 -4.20
CA ARG A 55 -10.96 -25.35 -4.21
C ARG A 55 -11.03 -26.24 -5.47
N ASN A 56 -10.92 -27.53 -5.21
CA ASN A 56 -11.40 -28.67 -6.01
C ASN A 56 -12.68 -28.39 -6.80
#